data_AF-A0A942SNA8-F1
#
_entry.id   AF-A0A942SNA8-F1
#
_cell.length_a   1.000
_cell.length_b   1.000
_cell.length_c   1.000
_cell.angle_alpha   90.00
_cell.angle_beta   90.00
_cell.angle_gamma   90.00
#
_symmetry.space_group_name_H-M   'P 1'
#
loop_
_entity.id
_entity.type
_entity.pdbx_description
1 polymer ?
#
loop_
_entity_poly.entity_id
_entity_poly.type
_entity_poly.pdbx_seq_one_letter_code
_entity_poly.pdbx_strand_id
1 'polypeptide(L)'
;MEDVKLEYLRNLRTALHDHPDANDICNEIAAHIEDGIREKMLVGISEKFATKEMLQQLGDPFIFAKSFVVPKQPVRIRNFILLNWLFFIGGVVVTIVSHESNLILFRNIWDFMVNWSFPILLLYSLYWLYLGYSIGKHYGPNGKKVVNTSLMKASIPNILLMTGVISKVIPADVFSPMLNPLFISLCVLVTILFYPLSKFAFKIGIVHGL
;
A
#
# COMPACT_ATOMS: atom_id res chain seq x y z
N MET A 1 11.92 0.38 39.43
CA MET A 1 10.90 -0.54 38.84
C MET A 1 10.59 -0.11 37.42
N GLU A 2 10.40 1.20 37.22
CA GLU A 2 10.64 1.92 35.96
C GLU A 2 11.92 1.47 35.23
N ASP A 3 13.01 1.27 35.99
CA ASP A 3 14.28 0.73 35.47
C ASP A 3 14.17 -0.60 34.69
N VAL A 4 13.34 -1.55 35.15
CA VAL A 4 13.26 -2.88 34.52
C VAL A 4 12.48 -2.81 33.20
N LYS A 5 11.45 -1.95 33.16
CA LYS A 5 10.71 -1.62 31.94
C LYS A 5 11.63 -0.92 30.93
N LEU A 6 12.41 0.06 31.38
CA LEU A 6 13.36 0.79 30.55
C LEU A 6 14.45 -0.13 29.99
N GLU A 7 14.95 -1.06 30.82
CA GLU A 7 15.93 -2.06 30.40
C GLU A 7 15.36 -3.01 29.34
N TYR A 8 14.12 -3.47 29.51
CA TYR A 8 13.42 -4.30 28.52
C TYR A 8 13.29 -3.57 27.18
N LEU A 9 12.81 -2.31 27.20
CA LEU A 9 12.63 -1.50 25.99
C LEU A 9 13.98 -1.19 25.31
N ARG A 10 15.04 -0.98 26.10
CA ARG A 10 16.40 -0.79 25.56
C ARG A 10 16.92 -2.05 24.89
N ASN A 11 16.69 -3.22 25.48
CA ASN A 11 17.09 -4.50 24.91
C ASN A 11 16.27 -4.80 23.63
N LEU A 12 14.97 -4.51 23.64
CA LEU A 12 14.10 -4.62 22.48
C LEU A 12 14.57 -3.68 21.34
N ARG A 13 14.88 -2.42 21.66
CA ARG A 13 15.44 -1.46 20.70
C ARG A 13 16.75 -1.94 20.09
N THR A 14 17.62 -2.50 20.92
CA THR A 14 18.91 -3.06 20.47
C THR A 14 18.68 -4.27 19.55
N ALA A 15 17.74 -5.14 19.91
CA ALA A 15 17.38 -6.31 19.11
C ALA A 15 16.73 -5.96 17.76
N LEU A 16 16.02 -4.84 17.68
CA LEU A 16 15.41 -4.32 16.45
C LEU A 16 16.43 -3.67 15.48
N HIS A 17 17.65 -3.35 15.93
CA HIS A 17 18.75 -2.77 15.14
C HIS A 17 18.27 -1.63 14.19
N ASP A 18 18.40 -1.82 12.87
CA ASP A 18 18.06 -0.84 11.82
C ASP A 18 16.59 -0.94 11.35
N HIS A 19 15.70 -1.58 12.12
CA HIS A 19 14.31 -1.68 11.70
C HIS A 19 13.71 -0.27 11.53
N PRO A 20 13.14 0.06 10.34
CA PRO A 20 12.73 1.42 10.00
C PRO A 20 11.69 1.99 10.98
N ASP A 21 10.85 1.11 11.54
CA ASP A 21 9.81 1.48 12.51
C ASP A 21 10.19 1.14 13.96
N ALA A 22 11.48 0.92 14.26
CA ALA A 22 11.88 0.45 15.59
C ALA A 22 11.50 1.42 16.73
N ASN A 23 11.36 2.72 16.47
CA ASN A 23 10.91 3.68 17.49
C ASN A 23 9.41 3.52 17.74
N ASP A 24 8.62 3.35 16.68
CA ASP A 24 7.17 3.19 16.77
C ASP A 24 6.82 1.87 17.46
N ILE A 25 7.53 0.78 17.15
CA ILE A 25 7.40 -0.51 17.83
C ILE A 25 7.72 -0.37 19.32
N CYS A 26 8.83 0.29 19.68
CA CYS A 26 9.17 0.50 21.09
C CYS A 26 8.09 1.31 21.83
N ASN A 27 7.51 2.33 21.19
CA ASN A 27 6.45 3.14 21.78
C ASN A 27 5.14 2.36 21.96
N GLU A 28 4.74 1.55 20.97
CA GLU A 28 3.55 0.71 21.03
C GLU A 28 3.69 -0.35 22.14
N ILE A 29 4.85 -1.00 22.25
CA ILE A 29 5.13 -1.96 23.31
C ILE A 29 5.20 -1.28 24.69
N ALA A 30 5.76 -0.07 24.78
CA ALA A 30 5.77 0.69 26.03
C ALA A 30 4.36 1.01 26.53
N ALA A 31 3.45 1.38 25.61
CA ALA A 31 2.04 1.62 25.91
C ALA A 31 1.33 0.31 26.30
N HIS A 32 1.56 -0.78 25.57
CA HIS A 32 0.95 -2.07 25.87
C HIS A 32 1.36 -2.62 27.25
N ILE A 33 2.63 -2.44 27.64
CA ILE A 33 3.10 -2.78 28.98
C ILE A 33 2.38 -1.93 30.04
N GLU A 34 2.22 -0.62 29.80
CA GLU A 34 1.52 0.29 30.72
C GLU A 34 0.06 -0.08 30.90
N ASP A 35 -0.65 -0.35 29.81
CA ASP A 35 -2.05 -0.75 29.82
C ASP A 35 -2.22 -2.10 30.54
N GLY A 36 -1.38 -3.09 30.23
CA GLY A 36 -1.42 -4.40 30.88
C GLY A 36 -1.11 -4.36 32.38
N ILE A 37 -0.18 -3.49 32.81
CA ILE A 37 0.08 -3.26 34.24
C ILE A 37 -1.15 -2.64 34.89
N ARG A 38 -1.74 -1.62 34.27
CA ARG A 38 -2.91 -0.91 34.79
C ARG A 38 -4.11 -1.84 34.93
N GLU A 39 -4.38 -2.68 33.94
CA GLU A 39 -5.44 -3.68 33.99
C GLU A 39 -5.25 -4.67 35.15
N LYS A 40 -4.03 -5.18 35.35
CA LYS A 40 -3.73 -6.08 36.46
C LYS A 40 -3.84 -5.40 37.82
N MET A 41 -3.47 -4.13 37.91
CA MET A 41 -3.66 -3.33 39.12
C MET A 41 -5.14 -3.11 39.46
N LEU A 42 -6.02 -2.98 38.47
CA LEU A 42 -7.47 -2.87 38.68
C LEU A 42 -8.07 -4.15 39.29
N VAL A 43 -7.46 -5.31 39.08
CA VAL A 43 -7.85 -6.60 39.68
C VAL A 43 -7.21 -6.80 41.07
N GLY A 44 -6.54 -5.77 41.62
CA GLY A 44 -5.95 -5.78 42.96
C GLY A 44 -4.55 -6.38 43.03
N ILE A 45 -3.90 -6.62 41.89
CA ILE A 45 -2.50 -7.09 41.86
C ILE A 45 -1.58 -5.89 42.13
N SER A 46 -0.62 -6.05 43.04
CA SER A 46 0.39 -5.00 43.26
C SER A 46 1.18 -4.71 41.99
N GLU A 47 1.50 -3.44 41.75
CA GLU A 47 2.24 -2.96 40.56
C GLU A 47 3.51 -3.77 40.29
N LYS A 48 4.23 -4.18 41.35
CA LYS A 48 5.45 -4.98 41.26
C LYS A 48 5.21 -6.37 40.67
N PHE A 49 4.13 -7.03 41.08
CA PHE A 49 3.75 -8.32 40.53
C PHE A 49 3.16 -8.19 39.13
N ALA A 50 2.34 -7.16 38.89
CA ALA A 50 1.78 -6.88 37.57
C ALA A 50 2.88 -6.63 36.52
N THR A 51 3.90 -5.85 36.85
CA THR A 51 5.05 -5.57 35.97
C THR A 51 5.82 -6.85 35.64
N LYS A 52 6.10 -7.68 36.65
CA LYS A 52 6.85 -8.92 36.45
C LYS A 52 6.08 -9.91 35.58
N GLU A 53 4.78 -10.04 35.82
CA GLU A 53 3.92 -10.94 35.06
C GLU A 53 3.79 -10.48 33.60
N MET A 54 3.64 -9.16 33.38
CA MET A 54 3.53 -8.60 32.03
C MET A 54 4.83 -8.78 31.21
N LEU A 55 5.99 -8.57 31.84
CA LEU A 55 7.28 -8.83 31.20
C LEU A 55 7.52 -10.34 30.95
N GLN A 56 7.03 -11.22 31.83
CA GLN A 56 7.09 -12.67 31.60
C GLN A 56 6.20 -13.11 30.42
N GLN A 57 5.03 -12.50 30.25
CA GLN A 57 4.15 -12.77 29.11
C GLN A 57 4.77 -12.35 27.77
N LEU A 58 5.48 -11.22 27.75
CA LEU A 58 6.20 -10.75 26.56
C LEU A 58 7.43 -11.61 26.22
N GLY A 59 8.01 -12.29 27.22
CA GLY A 59 9.15 -13.16 27.04
C GLY A 59 10.45 -12.41 26.71
N ASP A 60 11.44 -13.10 26.16
CA ASP A 60 12.76 -12.53 25.86
C ASP A 60 12.65 -11.43 24.78
N PRO A 61 13.13 -10.19 25.03
CA PRO A 61 13.05 -9.09 24.07
C PRO A 61 13.78 -9.36 22.75
N PHE A 62 14.83 -10.20 22.74
CA PHE A 62 15.54 -10.60 21.52
C PHE A 62 14.76 -11.62 20.69
N ILE A 63 14.01 -12.51 21.34
CA ILE A 63 13.13 -13.46 20.65
C ILE A 63 11.87 -12.73 20.16
N PHE A 64 11.33 -11.85 21.00
CA PHE A 64 10.19 -11.02 20.66
C PHE A 64 10.50 -10.09 19.48
N ALA A 65 11.69 -9.47 19.44
CA ALA A 65 12.11 -8.67 18.28
C ALA A 65 12.07 -9.44 16.96
N LYS A 66 12.32 -10.76 16.96
CA LYS A 66 12.27 -11.59 15.74
C LYS A 66 10.87 -11.71 15.15
N SER A 67 9.80 -11.57 15.95
CA SER A 67 8.43 -11.54 15.41
C SER A 67 8.15 -10.26 14.61
N PHE A 68 8.87 -9.18 14.91
CA PHE A 68 8.82 -7.90 14.18
C PHE A 68 9.79 -7.82 13.01
N VAL A 69 10.67 -8.82 12.81
CA VAL A 69 11.46 -8.94 11.59
C VAL A 69 10.50 -9.39 10.48
N VAL A 70 9.77 -8.41 9.93
CA VAL A 70 8.86 -8.60 8.80
C VAL A 70 9.64 -9.30 7.68
N PRO A 71 9.11 -10.38 7.10
CA PRO A 71 9.76 -11.02 5.96
C PRO A 71 9.95 -9.96 4.88
N LYS A 72 11.17 -9.86 4.34
CA LYS A 72 11.53 -8.99 3.21
C LYS A 72 10.61 -9.24 2.01
N GLN A 73 9.42 -8.64 1.99
CA GLN A 73 8.52 -8.62 0.83
C GLN A 73 8.37 -7.24 0.14
N PRO A 74 9.32 -6.26 0.22
CA PRO A 74 9.23 -5.04 -0.59
C PRO A 74 9.33 -5.33 -2.09
N VAL A 75 9.86 -6.50 -2.47
CA VAL A 75 9.99 -6.93 -3.87
C VAL A 75 8.63 -7.07 -4.57
N ARG A 76 7.60 -7.57 -3.87
CA ARG A 76 6.29 -7.81 -4.49
C ARG A 76 5.59 -6.50 -4.85
N ILE A 77 5.59 -5.52 -3.96
CA ILE A 77 5.03 -4.17 -4.22
C ILE A 77 5.81 -3.48 -5.34
N ARG A 78 7.14 -3.52 -5.31
CA ARG A 78 7.96 -2.91 -6.38
C ARG A 78 7.61 -3.47 -7.75
N ASN A 79 7.42 -4.78 -7.87
CA ASN A 79 7.05 -5.41 -9.13
C ASN A 79 5.69 -4.93 -9.64
N PHE A 80 4.73 -4.71 -8.74
CA PHE A 80 3.43 -4.14 -9.09
C PHE A 80 3.51 -2.69 -9.57
N ILE A 81 4.36 -1.86 -8.93
CA ILE A 81 4.61 -0.49 -9.40
C ILE A 81 5.24 -0.53 -10.80
N LEU A 82 6.28 -1.34 -10.99
CA LEU A 82 6.96 -1.50 -12.28
C LEU A 82 5.99 -1.99 -13.36
N LEU A 83 5.10 -2.92 -13.03
CA LEU A 83 4.08 -3.41 -13.95
C LEU A 83 3.12 -2.31 -14.41
N ASN A 84 2.69 -1.43 -13.49
CA ASN A 84 1.88 -0.28 -13.84
C ASN A 84 2.62 0.71 -14.76
N TRP A 85 3.89 0.97 -14.49
CA TRP A 85 4.73 1.77 -15.38
C TRP A 85 4.91 1.13 -16.76
N LEU A 86 5.06 -0.21 -16.81
CA LEU A 86 5.14 -0.96 -18.05
C LEU A 86 3.85 -0.86 -18.86
N PHE A 87 2.68 -1.01 -18.22
CA PHE A 87 1.39 -0.83 -18.87
C PHE A 87 1.21 0.60 -19.40
N PHE A 88 1.64 1.59 -18.63
CA PHE A 88 1.59 2.99 -19.04
C PHE A 88 2.47 3.27 -20.27
N ILE A 89 3.74 2.89 -20.20
CA ILE A 89 4.69 3.08 -21.30
C ILE A 89 4.25 2.28 -22.53
N GLY A 90 3.80 1.03 -22.33
CA GLY A 90 3.26 0.19 -23.39
C GLY A 90 2.06 0.82 -24.08
N GLY A 91 1.11 1.37 -23.31
CA GLY A 91 -0.02 2.11 -23.84
C GLY A 91 0.41 3.31 -24.69
N VAL A 92 1.34 4.12 -24.19
CA VAL A 92 1.88 5.28 -24.94
C VAL A 92 2.56 4.85 -26.24
N VAL A 93 3.38 3.80 -26.21
CA VAL A 93 4.05 3.28 -27.41
C VAL A 93 3.03 2.78 -28.43
N VAL A 94 2.03 2.01 -27.99
CA VAL A 94 0.96 1.52 -28.88
C VAL A 94 0.22 2.70 -29.51
N THR A 95 -0.16 3.72 -28.73
CA THR A 95 -0.84 4.91 -29.24
C THR A 95 -0.01 5.64 -30.31
N ILE A 96 1.28 5.90 -30.04
CA ILE A 96 2.15 6.61 -30.99
C ILE A 96 2.35 5.79 -32.26
N VAL A 97 2.64 4.50 -32.12
CA VAL A 97 2.91 3.62 -33.26
C VAL A 97 1.64 3.39 -34.08
N SER A 98 0.47 3.23 -33.47
CA SER A 98 -0.79 3.09 -34.22
C SER A 98 -1.19 4.37 -34.95
N HIS A 99 -0.79 5.54 -34.45
CA HIS A 99 -1.05 6.83 -35.08
C HIS A 99 -0.09 7.11 -36.26
N GLU A 100 1.21 6.91 -36.06
CA GLU A 100 2.25 7.26 -37.05
C GLU A 100 2.53 6.15 -38.08
N SER A 101 2.18 4.90 -37.78
CA SER A 101 2.52 3.76 -38.64
C SER A 101 1.29 2.95 -39.07
N ASN A 102 1.23 2.59 -40.36
CA ASN A 102 0.20 1.72 -40.93
C ASN A 102 0.42 0.22 -40.62
N LEU A 103 1.11 -0.10 -39.52
CA LEU A 103 1.38 -1.48 -39.13
C LEU A 103 0.10 -2.15 -38.63
N ILE A 104 -0.37 -3.15 -39.37
CA ILE A 104 -1.63 -3.89 -39.13
C ILE A 104 -1.66 -4.47 -37.70
N LEU A 105 -0.52 -4.92 -37.17
CA LEU A 105 -0.43 -5.50 -35.83
C LEU A 105 -0.79 -4.48 -34.73
N PHE A 106 -0.29 -3.25 -34.82
CA PHE A 106 -0.58 -2.21 -33.83
C PHE A 106 -2.00 -1.66 -33.97
N ARG A 107 -2.53 -1.60 -35.20
CA ARG A 107 -3.94 -1.29 -35.45
C ARG A 107 -4.88 -2.32 -34.82
N ASN A 108 -4.61 -3.61 -34.98
CA ASN A 108 -5.43 -4.65 -34.38
C ASN A 108 -5.38 -4.62 -32.84
N ILE A 109 -4.20 -4.36 -32.27
CA ILE A 109 -4.06 -4.18 -30.81
C ILE A 109 -4.82 -2.93 -30.35
N TRP A 110 -4.72 -1.83 -31.08
CA TRP A 110 -5.46 -0.60 -30.81
C TRP A 110 -6.97 -0.81 -30.84
N ASP A 111 -7.49 -1.43 -31.89
CA ASP A 111 -8.92 -1.73 -32.05
C ASP A 111 -9.42 -2.67 -30.94
N PHE A 112 -8.59 -3.65 -30.54
CA PHE A 112 -8.89 -4.49 -29.38
C PHE A 112 -8.97 -3.67 -28.09
N MET A 113 -7.99 -2.79 -27.84
CA MET A 113 -7.98 -1.93 -26.66
C MET A 113 -9.18 -0.99 -26.62
N VAL A 114 -9.56 -0.39 -27.77
CA VAL A 114 -10.74 0.46 -27.90
C VAL A 114 -12.01 -0.32 -27.54
N ASN A 115 -12.20 -1.51 -28.11
CA ASN A 115 -13.38 -2.33 -27.85
C ASN A 115 -13.45 -2.85 -26.39
N TRP A 116 -12.30 -3.05 -25.75
CA TRP A 116 -12.20 -3.56 -24.39
C TRP A 116 -11.90 -2.47 -23.35
N SER A 117 -12.02 -1.19 -23.71
CA SER A 117 -11.69 -0.06 -22.82
C SER A 117 -12.36 -0.14 -21.45
N PHE A 118 -13.67 -0.43 -21.41
CA PHE A 118 -14.43 -0.56 -20.17
C PHE A 118 -14.01 -1.77 -19.31
N PRO A 119 -13.93 -3.00 -19.86
CA PRO A 119 -13.35 -4.13 -19.14
C PRO A 119 -11.94 -3.89 -18.61
N ILE A 120 -11.07 -3.22 -19.39
CA ILE A 120 -9.71 -2.88 -18.98
C ILE A 120 -9.75 -1.94 -17.77
N LEU A 121 -10.60 -0.90 -17.80
CA LEU A 121 -10.79 0.01 -16.67
C LEU A 121 -11.29 -0.72 -15.41
N LEU A 122 -12.22 -1.66 -15.56
CA LEU A 122 -12.74 -2.46 -14.44
C LEU A 122 -11.65 -3.36 -13.85
N LEU A 123 -10.92 -4.11 -14.68
CA LEU A 123 -9.81 -4.97 -14.26
C LEU A 123 -8.72 -4.17 -13.57
N TYR A 124 -8.41 -2.99 -14.11
CA TYR A 124 -7.45 -2.07 -13.52
C TYR A 124 -7.92 -1.58 -12.14
N SER A 125 -9.20 -1.26 -11.98
CA SER A 125 -9.78 -0.89 -10.69
C SER A 125 -9.67 -2.04 -9.66
N LEU A 126 -9.95 -3.28 -10.08
CA LEU A 126 -9.82 -4.47 -9.24
C LEU A 126 -8.37 -4.76 -8.86
N TYR A 127 -7.44 -4.62 -9.81
CA TYR A 127 -6.01 -4.79 -9.60
C TYR A 127 -5.52 -3.93 -8.43
N TRP A 128 -5.98 -2.69 -8.39
CA TRP A 128 -5.59 -1.79 -7.32
C TRP A 128 -6.30 -2.02 -5.99
N LEU A 129 -7.57 -2.41 -6.00
CA LEU A 129 -8.26 -2.87 -4.79
C LEU A 129 -7.49 -4.03 -4.16
N TYR A 130 -7.10 -5.00 -5.00
CA TYR A 130 -6.25 -6.12 -4.59
C TYR A 130 -4.90 -5.64 -4.05
N LEU A 131 -4.28 -4.64 -4.68
CA LEU A 131 -3.01 -4.09 -4.22
C LEU A 131 -3.15 -3.41 -2.85
N GLY A 132 -4.20 -2.60 -2.64
CA GLY A 132 -4.50 -1.99 -1.33
C GLY A 132 -4.75 -3.05 -0.24
N TYR A 133 -5.53 -4.08 -0.55
CA TYR A 133 -5.77 -5.22 0.34
C TYR A 133 -4.48 -5.99 0.67
N SER A 134 -3.68 -6.31 -0.35
CA SER A 134 -2.42 -7.04 -0.21
C SER A 134 -1.43 -6.27 0.66
N ILE A 135 -1.33 -4.94 0.50
CA ILE A 135 -0.49 -4.13 1.38
C ILE A 135 -1.04 -4.16 2.82
N GLY A 136 -2.36 -4.04 3.01
CA GLY A 136 -2.97 -4.11 4.35
C GLY A 136 -2.71 -5.44 5.05
N LYS A 137 -2.84 -6.53 4.32
CA LYS A 137 -2.58 -7.89 4.81
C LYS A 137 -1.10 -8.13 5.18
N HIS A 138 -0.16 -7.66 4.36
CA HIS A 138 1.26 -8.00 4.55
C HIS A 138 2.04 -7.00 5.41
N TYR A 139 1.61 -5.74 5.46
CA TYR A 139 2.33 -4.68 6.18
C TYR A 139 1.59 -4.18 7.43
N GLY A 140 0.34 -4.63 7.66
CA GLY A 140 -0.42 -4.28 8.85
C GLY A 140 -0.57 -2.75 9.07
N PRO A 141 -0.70 -2.29 10.31
CA PRO A 141 -0.83 -0.87 10.66
C PRO A 141 0.32 0.01 10.15
N ASN A 142 1.55 -0.52 10.14
CA ASN A 142 2.77 0.18 9.71
C ASN A 142 2.85 0.36 8.18
N GLY A 143 2.07 -0.43 7.42
CA GLY A 143 1.94 -0.31 5.97
C GLY A 143 1.34 0.99 5.47
N LYS A 144 0.72 1.79 6.34
CA LYS A 144 0.00 3.02 5.95
C LYS A 144 0.89 4.01 5.19
N LYS A 145 2.16 4.15 5.58
CA LYS A 145 3.13 5.01 4.89
C LYS A 145 3.54 4.44 3.54
N VAL A 146 3.74 3.12 3.46
CA VAL A 146 4.07 2.40 2.22
C VAL A 146 2.91 2.50 1.22
N VAL A 147 1.67 2.30 1.67
CA VAL A 147 0.44 2.51 0.87
C VAL A 147 0.42 3.92 0.32
N ASN A 148 0.54 4.93 1.18
CA ASN A 148 0.38 6.32 0.76
C ASN A 148 1.45 6.75 -0.24
N THR A 149 2.72 6.41 0.00
CA THR A 149 3.83 6.81 -0.89
C THR A 149 3.89 5.95 -2.15
N SER A 150 3.70 4.64 -2.05
CA SER A 150 3.84 3.71 -3.19
C SER A 150 2.65 3.77 -4.13
N LEU A 151 1.42 3.83 -3.60
CA LEU A 151 0.23 4.03 -4.41
C LEU A 151 0.31 5.35 -5.14
N MET A 152 0.64 6.44 -4.44
CA MET A 152 0.74 7.75 -5.06
C MET A 152 1.77 7.76 -6.18
N LYS A 153 2.97 7.20 -5.97
CA LYS A 153 4.00 7.06 -7.01
C LYS A 153 3.54 6.24 -8.22
N ALA A 154 2.74 5.20 -8.01
CA ALA A 154 2.17 4.41 -9.10
C ALA A 154 1.01 5.13 -9.79
N SER A 155 0.24 5.96 -9.09
CA SER A 155 -0.87 6.72 -9.69
C SER A 155 -0.40 7.93 -10.51
N ILE A 156 0.80 8.47 -10.25
CA ILE A 156 1.37 9.65 -10.96
C ILE A 156 1.21 9.57 -12.48
N PRO A 157 1.71 8.54 -13.20
CA PRO A 157 1.64 8.51 -14.66
C PRO A 157 0.20 8.57 -15.19
N ASN A 158 -0.73 7.88 -14.50
CA ASN A 158 -2.15 7.90 -14.88
C ASN A 158 -2.80 9.26 -14.64
N ILE A 159 -2.50 9.92 -13.52
CA ILE A 159 -2.98 11.27 -13.23
C ILE A 159 -2.44 12.26 -14.27
N LEU A 160 -1.14 12.17 -14.60
CA LEU A 160 -0.52 13.03 -15.60
C LEU A 160 -1.17 12.89 -16.98
N LEU A 161 -1.46 11.66 -17.41
CA LEU A 161 -2.15 11.41 -18.67
C LEU A 161 -3.56 12.00 -18.68
N MET A 162 -4.34 11.77 -17.61
CA MET A 162 -5.69 12.33 -17.47
C MET A 162 -5.67 13.86 -17.49
N THR A 163 -4.75 14.48 -16.76
CA THR A 163 -4.58 15.95 -16.78
C THR A 163 -4.15 16.44 -18.16
N GLY A 164 -3.22 15.77 -18.84
CA GLY A 164 -2.77 16.14 -20.19
C GLY A 164 -3.91 16.10 -21.22
N VAL A 165 -4.79 15.11 -21.14
CA VAL A 165 -5.97 14.99 -22.00
C VAL A 165 -7.01 16.07 -21.69
N ILE A 166 -7.32 16.31 -20.40
CA ILE A 166 -8.30 17.32 -19.98
C ILE A 166 -7.82 18.75 -20.31
N SER A 167 -6.53 19.03 -20.11
CA SER A 167 -5.91 20.32 -20.44
C SER A 167 -5.72 20.53 -21.95
N LYS A 168 -6.14 19.59 -22.81
CA LYS A 168 -5.97 19.61 -24.27
C LYS A 168 -4.51 19.77 -24.72
N VAL A 169 -3.55 19.45 -23.84
CA VAL A 169 -2.13 19.42 -24.19
C VAL A 169 -1.86 18.25 -25.15
N ILE A 170 -2.61 17.16 -24.97
CA ILE A 170 -2.62 16.03 -25.89
C ILE A 170 -3.86 16.15 -26.79
N PRO A 171 -3.71 16.19 -28.13
CA PRO A 171 -4.87 16.23 -29.03
C PRO A 171 -5.75 15.01 -28.80
N ALA A 172 -7.05 15.22 -28.57
CA ALA A 172 -8.00 14.15 -28.29
C ALA A 172 -8.09 13.14 -29.44
N ASP A 173 -7.76 13.57 -30.66
CA ASP A 173 -7.77 12.77 -31.88
C ASP A 173 -6.77 11.60 -31.84
N VAL A 174 -5.63 11.78 -31.14
CA VAL A 174 -4.59 10.75 -30.97
C VAL A 174 -5.13 9.54 -30.20
N PHE A 175 -6.15 9.76 -29.36
CA PHE A 175 -6.78 8.72 -28.56
C PHE A 175 -8.21 8.40 -28.99
N SER A 176 -8.69 8.97 -30.09
CA SER A 176 -9.99 8.63 -30.64
C SER A 176 -9.90 7.25 -31.32
N PRO A 177 -10.82 6.30 -31.06
CA PRO A 177 -12.09 6.41 -30.33
C PRO A 177 -12.03 6.03 -28.84
N MET A 178 -10.86 5.61 -28.35
CA MET A 178 -10.65 5.07 -27.00
C MET A 178 -11.07 6.04 -25.89
N LEU A 179 -10.76 7.33 -26.03
CA LEU A 179 -11.04 8.38 -25.04
C LEU A 179 -12.34 9.15 -25.35
N ASN A 180 -13.48 8.45 -25.32
CA ASN A 180 -14.79 9.11 -25.32
C ASN A 180 -14.93 9.97 -24.02
N PRO A 181 -15.59 11.14 -24.07
CA PRO A 181 -15.89 11.96 -22.88
C PRO A 181 -16.45 11.18 -21.68
N LEU A 182 -17.29 10.16 -21.92
CA LEU A 182 -17.81 9.28 -20.88
C LEU A 182 -16.71 8.44 -20.22
N PHE A 183 -15.80 7.90 -21.02
CA PHE A 183 -14.69 7.08 -20.53
C PHE A 183 -13.71 7.92 -19.70
N ILE A 184 -13.38 9.14 -20.15
CA ILE A 184 -12.54 10.08 -19.38
C ILE A 184 -13.19 10.39 -18.03
N SER A 185 -14.48 10.71 -18.03
CA SER A 185 -15.23 11.04 -16.80
C SER A 185 -15.22 9.88 -15.80
N LEU A 186 -15.43 8.65 -16.28
CA LEU A 186 -15.34 7.45 -15.45
C LEU A 186 -13.92 7.20 -14.94
N CYS A 187 -12.90 7.37 -15.77
CA CYS A 187 -11.52 7.23 -15.36
C CYS A 187 -11.13 8.22 -14.26
N VAL A 188 -11.56 9.48 -14.38
CA VAL A 188 -11.34 10.51 -13.35
C VAL A 188 -12.05 10.12 -12.06
N LEU A 189 -13.33 9.72 -12.14
CA LEU A 189 -14.11 9.30 -10.98
C LEU A 189 -13.49 8.09 -10.27
N VAL A 190 -13.10 7.07 -11.02
CA VAL A 190 -12.38 5.89 -10.51
C VAL A 190 -11.04 6.29 -9.90
N THR A 191 -10.30 7.23 -10.52
CA THR A 191 -9.02 7.73 -10.00
C THR A 191 -9.19 8.54 -8.71
N ILE A 192 -10.31 9.23 -8.52
CA ILE A 192 -10.62 9.92 -7.26
C ILE A 192 -11.04 8.91 -6.18
N LEU A 193 -11.93 7.97 -6.53
CA LEU A 193 -12.38 6.89 -5.64
C LEU A 193 -11.26 5.91 -5.31
N PHE A 194 -10.20 5.91 -6.11
CA PHE A 194 -9.00 5.12 -5.96
C PHE A 194 -8.43 5.14 -4.55
N TYR A 195 -8.23 6.35 -4.05
CA TYR A 195 -7.59 6.62 -2.79
C TYR A 195 -8.43 6.15 -1.59
N PRO A 196 -9.73 6.49 -1.48
CA PRO A 196 -10.59 5.97 -0.41
C PRO A 196 -10.80 4.46 -0.53
N LEU A 197 -10.96 3.90 -1.74
CA LEU A 197 -11.11 2.46 -1.94
C LEU A 197 -9.87 1.69 -1.51
N SER A 198 -8.68 2.18 -1.86
CA SER A 198 -7.42 1.57 -1.45
C SER A 198 -7.22 1.61 0.07
N LYS A 199 -7.63 2.70 0.73
CA LYS A 199 -7.64 2.79 2.21
C LYS A 199 -8.63 1.83 2.85
N PHE A 200 -9.81 1.67 2.26
CA PHE A 200 -10.82 0.74 2.73
C PHE A 200 -10.34 -0.71 2.58
N ALA A 201 -9.80 -1.07 1.41
CA ALA A 201 -9.19 -2.37 1.16
C ALA A 201 -8.00 -2.64 2.09
N PHE A 202 -7.17 -1.63 2.36
CA PHE A 202 -6.09 -1.70 3.35
C PHE A 202 -6.61 -2.02 4.75
N LYS A 203 -7.68 -1.32 5.20
CA LYS A 203 -8.30 -1.57 6.51
C LYS A 203 -8.88 -2.99 6.60
N ILE A 204 -9.53 -3.46 5.53
CA ILE A 204 -10.01 -4.85 5.44
C ILE A 204 -8.85 -5.83 5.51
N GLY A 205 -7.75 -5.56 4.80
CA GLY A 205 -6.54 -6.37 4.81
C GLY A 205 -5.90 -6.48 6.20
N ILE A 206 -5.96 -5.42 7.01
CA ILE A 206 -5.51 -5.45 8.41
C ILE A 206 -6.43 -6.34 9.26
N VAL A 207 -7.75 -6.21 9.12
CA VAL A 207 -8.72 -6.90 10.00
C VAL A 207 -8.89 -8.38 9.64
N HIS A 208 -8.88 -8.74 8.36
CA HIS A 208 -9.11 -10.11 7.87
C HIS A 208 -7.84 -10.81 7.37
N GLY A 209 -6.68 -10.18 7.52
CA GLY A 209 -5.39 -10.71 7.10
C GLY A 209 -4.59 -11.42 8.20
N LEU A 210 -5.07 -11.36 9.45
CA LEU A 210 -4.59 -12.11 10.62
C LEU A 210 -5.11 -13.55 10.58
#